data_AF-A0A561BR33-F1
#
_entry.id   AF-A0A561BR33-F1
#
_cell.length_a   1.000
_cell.length_b   1.000
_cell.length_c   1.000
_cell.angle_alpha   90.00
_cell.angle_beta   90.00
_cell.angle_gamma   90.00
#
_symmetry.space_group_name_H-M   'P 1'
#
loop_
_entity.id
_entity.type
_entity.pdbx_description
1 polymer ?
#
loop_
_entity_poly.entity_id
_entity_poly.type
_entity_poly.pdbx_seq_one_letter_code
_entity_poly.pdbx_strand_id
1 'polypeptide(L)'
;MPELFQRFSGMADAGQMQNNNSNDRRMFAEDELRATQALTDVDWTDQAGADLVAATHQEFVQTSAAADHQSAQGRAYNQCAADGAGTLSKCVGIAASL
;
A
#
# COMPACT_ATOMS: atom_id res chain seq x y z
N MET A 1 -29.58 9.30 -7.00
CA MET A 1 -28.59 8.19 -7.07
C MET A 1 -27.14 8.55 -7.43
N PRO A 2 -26.77 9.67 -8.10
CA PRO A 2 -25.37 9.88 -8.52
C PRO A 2 -24.34 10.00 -7.38
N GLU A 3 -24.71 10.57 -6.23
CA GLU A 3 -23.79 10.75 -5.09
C GLU A 3 -23.26 9.44 -4.49
N LEU A 4 -24.05 8.36 -4.53
CA LEU A 4 -23.64 7.03 -4.02
C LEU A 4 -22.62 6.36 -4.96
N PHE A 5 -22.84 6.43 -6.27
CA PHE A 5 -21.87 5.93 -7.26
C PHE A 5 -20.55 6.70 -7.21
N GLN A 6 -20.60 8.02 -7.01
CA GLN A 6 -19.40 8.85 -6.83
C GLN A 6 -18.58 8.44 -5.59
N ARG A 7 -19.24 8.11 -4.47
CA ARG A 7 -18.55 7.63 -3.26
C ARG A 7 -17.82 6.31 -3.47
N PHE A 8 -18.42 5.37 -4.21
CA PHE A 8 -17.75 4.09 -4.52
C PHE A 8 -16.58 4.27 -5.50
N SER A 9 -16.69 5.16 -6.48
CA SER A 9 -15.55 5.51 -7.35
C SER A 9 -14.39 6.09 -6.53
N GLY A 10 -14.67 7.05 -5.64
CA GLY A 10 -13.63 7.64 -4.79
C GLY A 10 -12.98 6.64 -3.83
N MET A 11 -13.71 5.60 -3.39
CA MET A 11 -13.14 4.52 -2.58
C MET A 11 -12.19 3.63 -3.40
N ALA A 12 -12.53 3.28 -4.64
CA ALA A 12 -11.63 2.52 -5.51
C ALA A 12 -10.34 3.28 -5.80
N ASP A 13 -10.45 4.59 -6.11
CA ASP A 13 -9.28 5.45 -6.34
C ASP A 13 -8.40 5.55 -5.08
N ALA A 14 -9.00 5.78 -3.92
CA ALA A 14 -8.28 5.80 -2.64
C ALA A 14 -7.62 4.44 -2.34
N GLY A 15 -8.28 3.33 -2.65
CA GLY A 15 -7.75 1.99 -2.50
C GLY A 15 -6.52 1.74 -3.39
N GLN A 16 -6.58 2.18 -4.65
CA GLN A 16 -5.44 2.12 -5.57
C GLN A 16 -4.28 2.99 -5.09
N MET A 17 -4.53 4.21 -4.62
CA MET A 17 -3.51 5.09 -4.06
C MET A 17 -2.79 4.46 -2.86
N GLN A 18 -3.52 3.80 -1.96
CA GLN A 18 -2.92 3.11 -0.81
C GLN A 18 -2.03 1.95 -1.24
N ASN A 19 -2.44 1.18 -2.25
CA ASN A 19 -1.63 0.09 -2.80
C ASN A 19 -0.35 0.59 -3.47
N ASN A 20 -0.44 1.67 -4.26
CA ASN A 20 0.73 2.28 -4.89
C ASN A 20 1.70 2.82 -3.84
N ASN A 21 1.20 3.57 -2.86
CA ASN A 21 2.01 4.12 -1.77
C ASN A 21 2.69 2.99 -0.96
N SER A 22 1.96 1.92 -0.66
CA SER A 22 2.55 0.71 -0.04
C SER A 22 3.75 0.18 -0.85
N ASN A 23 3.58 0.00 -2.16
CA ASN A 23 4.64 -0.53 -3.01
C ASN A 23 5.83 0.43 -3.09
N ASP A 24 5.58 1.73 -3.25
CA ASP A 24 6.63 2.74 -3.32
C ASP A 24 7.46 2.76 -2.02
N ARG A 25 6.81 2.76 -0.85
CA ARG A 25 7.50 2.74 0.45
C ARG A 25 8.35 1.50 0.64
N ARG A 26 7.87 0.33 0.21
CA ARG A 26 8.65 -0.91 0.27
C ARG A 26 9.86 -0.84 -0.64
N MET A 27 9.67 -0.41 -1.89
CA MET A 27 10.76 -0.28 -2.87
C MET A 27 11.83 0.68 -2.37
N PHE A 28 11.45 1.87 -1.86
CA PHE A 28 12.42 2.83 -1.33
C PHE A 28 13.19 2.27 -0.11
N ALA A 29 12.51 1.56 0.79
CA ALA A 29 13.17 0.97 1.96
C ALA A 29 14.10 -0.21 1.58
N GLU A 30 13.73 -1.00 0.57
CA GLU A 30 14.59 -2.06 0.03
C GLU A 30 15.83 -1.47 -0.66
N ASP A 31 15.67 -0.40 -1.44
CA ASP A 31 16.76 0.28 -2.11
C ASP A 31 17.73 0.93 -1.11
N GLU A 32 17.21 1.56 -0.05
CA GLU A 32 18.02 2.13 1.03
C GLU A 32 18.83 1.06 1.75
N LEU A 33 18.20 -0.07 2.13
CA LEU A 33 18.89 -1.20 2.75
C LEU A 33 20.00 -1.74 1.84
N ARG A 34 19.72 -1.93 0.55
CA ARG A 34 20.71 -2.41 -0.42
C ARG A 34 21.86 -1.43 -0.60
N ALA A 35 21.59 -0.14 -0.63
CA ALA A 35 22.62 0.90 -0.73
C ALA A 35 23.53 0.91 0.50
N THR A 36 22.94 0.82 1.70
CA THR A 36 23.70 0.76 2.96
C THR A 36 24.57 -0.48 3.02
N GLN A 37 24.05 -1.65 2.62
CA GLN A 37 24.83 -2.89 2.53
C GLN A 37 26.00 -2.76 1.54
N ALA A 38 25.76 -2.19 0.36
CA ALA A 38 26.81 -2.00 -0.64
C ALA A 38 27.93 -1.05 -0.16
N LEU A 39 27.59 -0.01 0.59
CA LEU A 39 28.58 0.90 1.20
C LEU A 39 29.46 0.18 2.22
N THR A 40 28.87 -0.69 3.05
CA THR A 40 29.63 -1.44 4.05
C THR A 40 30.44 -2.58 3.47
N ASP A 41 30.03 -3.16 2.34
CA ASP A 41 30.75 -4.26 1.69
C ASP A 41 32.05 -3.81 1.00
N VAL A 42 32.18 -2.51 0.68
CA VAL A 42 33.32 -1.98 -0.10
C VAL A 42 34.26 -1.13 0.75
N ASP A 43 33.75 -0.10 1.43
CA ASP A 43 34.59 0.96 2.01
C ASP A 43 34.36 1.19 3.51
N TRP A 44 33.18 0.83 4.04
CA TRP A 44 32.80 1.14 5.42
C TRP A 44 32.57 -0.11 6.27
N THR A 45 33.64 -0.90 6.46
CA THR A 45 33.59 -2.19 7.18
C THR A 45 33.83 -2.10 8.68
N ASP A 46 33.84 -0.89 9.26
CA ASP A 46 34.05 -0.71 10.70
C ASP A 46 32.76 -0.96 11.51
N GLN A 47 32.86 -0.88 12.84
CA GLN A 47 31.70 -1.09 13.71
C GLN A 47 30.57 -0.09 13.41
N ALA A 48 30.90 1.15 13.03
CA ALA A 48 29.89 2.16 12.72
C ALA A 48 29.12 1.81 11.43
N GLY A 49 29.79 1.24 10.44
CA GLY A 49 29.14 0.70 9.24
C GLY A 49 28.20 -0.46 9.58
N ALA A 50 28.66 -1.41 10.39
CA ALA A 50 27.82 -2.54 10.84
C ALA A 50 26.59 -2.08 11.63
N ASP A 51 26.75 -1.09 12.52
CA ASP A 51 25.65 -0.51 13.28
C ASP A 51 24.65 0.23 12.36
N LEU A 52 25.13 0.91 11.33
CA LEU A 52 24.27 1.57 10.34
C LEU A 52 23.44 0.56 9.55
N VAL A 53 24.03 -0.54 9.05
CA VAL A 53 23.28 -1.61 8.35
C VAL A 53 22.21 -2.19 9.26
N ALA A 54 22.54 -2.43 10.53
CA ALA A 54 21.58 -2.93 11.50
C ALA A 54 20.42 -1.95 11.73
N ALA A 55 20.72 -0.63 11.82
CA ALA A 55 19.71 0.41 11.96
C ALA A 55 18.81 0.50 10.71
N THR A 56 19.38 0.56 9.51
CA THR A 56 18.62 0.60 8.25
C THR A 56 17.76 -0.67 8.09
N HIS A 57 18.24 -1.84 8.53
CA HIS A 57 17.43 -3.05 8.51
C HIS A 57 16.22 -2.97 9.46
N GLN A 58 16.38 -2.37 10.65
CA GLN A 58 15.25 -2.13 11.55
C GLN A 58 14.21 -1.17 10.93
N GLU A 59 14.67 -0.10 10.29
CA GLU A 59 13.79 0.86 9.59
C GLU A 59 13.07 0.22 8.39
N PHE A 60 13.77 -0.63 7.62
CA PHE A 60 13.17 -1.42 6.54
C PHE A 60 12.03 -2.31 7.04
N VAL A 61 12.24 -3.04 8.14
CA VAL A 61 11.21 -3.91 8.72
C VAL A 61 9.98 -3.09 9.16
N GLN A 62 10.19 -1.96 9.83
CA GLN A 62 9.09 -1.09 10.26
C GLN A 62 8.32 -0.49 9.06
N THR A 63 9.04 -0.02 8.05
CA THR A 63 8.44 0.55 6.84
C THR A 63 7.66 -0.49 6.05
N SER A 64 8.20 -1.70 5.94
CA SER A 64 7.53 -2.82 5.27
C SER A 64 6.24 -3.23 5.97
N ALA A 65 6.22 -3.27 7.31
CA ALA A 65 5.02 -3.55 8.08
C ALA A 65 3.95 -2.46 7.90
N ALA A 66 4.36 -1.19 7.86
CA ALA A 66 3.45 -0.07 7.58
C ALA A 66 2.89 -0.13 6.14
N ALA A 67 3.72 -0.52 5.17
CA ALA A 67 3.30 -0.76 3.80
C ALA A 67 2.25 -1.90 3.71
N ASP A 68 2.48 -3.02 4.40
CA ASP A 68 1.50 -4.12 4.46
C ASP A 68 0.14 -3.66 5.01
N HIS A 69 0.16 -2.82 6.05
CA HIS A 69 -1.05 -2.24 6.61
C HIS A 69 -1.78 -1.35 5.59
N GLN A 70 -1.05 -0.49 4.87
CA GLN A 70 -1.62 0.36 3.80
C GLN A 70 -2.20 -0.47 2.66
N SER A 71 -1.50 -1.53 2.22
CA SER A 71 -2.00 -2.46 1.21
C SER A 71 -3.28 -3.17 1.67
N ALA A 72 -3.36 -3.57 2.95
CA ALA A 72 -4.57 -4.17 3.50
C ALA A 72 -5.76 -3.20 3.51
N GLN A 73 -5.53 -1.94 3.89
CA GLN A 73 -6.55 -0.89 3.79
C GLN A 73 -6.96 -0.64 2.33
N GLY A 74 -6.00 -0.61 1.40
CA GLY A 74 -6.25 -0.45 -0.03
C GLY A 74 -7.15 -1.55 -0.59
N ARG A 75 -6.89 -2.82 -0.24
CA ARG A 75 -7.76 -3.95 -0.58
C ARG A 75 -9.16 -3.82 0.02
N ALA A 76 -9.28 -3.36 1.26
CA ALA A 76 -10.57 -3.18 1.92
C ALA A 76 -11.43 -2.09 1.22
N TYR A 77 -10.83 -0.97 0.81
CA TYR A 77 -11.53 0.05 0.04
C TYR A 77 -11.98 -0.44 -1.33
N ASN A 78 -11.11 -1.16 -2.04
CA ASN A 78 -11.45 -1.77 -3.34
C ASN A 78 -12.60 -2.75 -3.21
N GLN A 79 -12.59 -3.60 -2.17
CA GLN A 79 -13.65 -4.56 -1.91
C GLN A 79 -14.97 -3.84 -1.59
N CYS A 80 -14.93 -2.82 -0.74
CA CYS A 80 -16.12 -2.03 -0.41
C CYS A 80 -16.74 -1.35 -1.63
N ALA A 81 -15.90 -0.80 -2.52
CA ALA A 81 -16.35 -0.21 -3.78
C ALA A 81 -17.01 -1.26 -4.70
N ALA A 82 -16.42 -2.45 -4.81
CA ALA A 82 -16.96 -3.54 -5.63
C ALA A 82 -18.31 -4.04 -5.09
N ASP A 83 -18.42 -4.29 -3.78
CA ASP A 83 -19.65 -4.75 -3.14
C ASP A 83 -20.76 -3.69 -3.25
N GLY A 84 -20.40 -2.42 -3.09
CA GLY A 84 -21.31 -1.28 -3.26
C GLY A 84 -21.87 -1.18 -4.68
N ALA A 85 -21.00 -1.26 -5.69
CA ALA A 85 -21.40 -1.25 -7.09
C ALA A 85 -22.28 -2.45 -7.46
N GLY A 86 -21.92 -3.65 -6.98
CA GLY A 86 -22.69 -4.88 -7.21
C GLY A 86 -24.08 -4.84 -6.58
N THR A 87 -24.19 -4.30 -5.36
CA THR A 87 -25.48 -4.16 -4.66
C THR A 87 -26.39 -3.16 -5.37
N LEU A 88 -25.86 -1.99 -5.76
CA LEU A 88 -26.63 -0.99 -6.52
C LEU A 88 -27.15 -1.55 -7.85
N SER A 89 -26.31 -2.30 -8.58
CA SER A 89 -26.71 -2.93 -9.84
C SER A 89 -27.89 -3.89 -9.66
N LYS A 90 -27.89 -4.72 -8.61
CA LYS A 90 -29.01 -5.63 -8.29
C LYS A 90 -30.30 -4.85 -7.99
N CYS A 91 -30.21 -3.78 -7.19
CA CYS A 91 -31.36 -2.95 -6.85
C CYS A 91 -31.98 -2.26 -8.07
N VAL A 92 -31.15 -1.74 -8.99
CA VAL A 92 -31.62 -1.15 -10.25
C VAL A 92 -32.26 -2.21 -11.16
N GLY A 93 -31.66 -3.40 -11.25
CA GLY A 93 -32.21 -4.51 -12.03
C GLY A 93 -33.60 -4.94 -11.55
N ILE A 94 -33.82 -4.99 -10.24
CA ILE A 94 -35.14 -5.28 -9.66
C ILE A 94 -36.14 -4.15 -9.98
N ALA A 95 -35.74 -2.89 -9.79
CA ALA A 95 -36.61 -1.75 -10.05
C ALA A 95 -37.02 -1.61 -11.53
N ALA A 96 -36.16 -2.02 -12.48
CA ALA A 96 -36.49 -2.05 -13.91
C ALA A 96 -37.38 -3.24 -14.32
N SER A 97 -37.53 -4.23 -13.45
CA SER A 97 -38.35 -5.43 -13.67
C SER A 97 -39.74 -5.37 -13.01
N LEU A 98 -40.02 -4.33 -12.23
CA LEU A 98 -41.31 -4.01 -11.61
C LEU A 98 -42.11 -3.05 -12.50
#